data_AF-A0A317NH97-F1
#
_entry.id   AF-A0A317NH97-F1
#
_cell.length_a   1.000
_cell.length_b   1.000
_cell.length_c   1.000
_cell.angle_alpha   90.00
_cell.angle_beta   90.00
_cell.angle_gamma   90.00
#
_symmetry.space_group_name_H-M   'P 1'
#
loop_
_entity.id
_entity.type
_entity.pdbx_description
1 polymer ?
#
loop_
_entity_poly.entity_id
_entity_poly.type
_entity_poly.pdbx_seq_one_letter_code
_entity_poly.pdbx_strand_id
1 'polypeptide(L)'
;MYQLPPDPFDAAETARLTRRPWLSRRRVQSVAVVLLMPTMLILFALFGLKVIERHAAESATTLTPTVAERARVDLSRPYDNTPAASWAEGEAGIVAPPPTQVGPFAADQVAMVMERVRQLIIAARLNRHVLATHDAEPVLAQLSTVAAEDVRAQLRPGNEAETWWVSAKIARGFTLLPSTPRVTGTMTPIVGAGGQLTVRTNYLVAYAFDHPEPAALTGPLDIVVVDRWEIDYEWFADPAYDAQSQGMYIAEVRGSAFPVNCALSDKGFLAPDYSNPPITTGGQSQASEKYFDPNAPIVTESGC
;
A
#
# COMPACT_ATOMS: atom_id res chain seq x y z
N MET A 1 3.69 12.73 39.20
CA MET A 1 4.23 11.36 39.15
C MET A 1 3.05 10.41 39.22
N TYR A 2 2.61 9.88 38.08
CA TYR A 2 1.59 8.83 38.05
C TYR A 2 2.32 7.49 38.22
N GLN A 3 1.99 6.78 39.28
CA GLN A 3 2.53 5.46 39.59
C GLN A 3 1.58 4.43 38.96
N LEU A 4 2.08 3.66 38.00
CA LEU A 4 1.31 2.61 37.34
C LEU A 4 0.80 1.61 38.39
N PRO A 5 -0.44 1.11 38.26
CA PRO A 5 -0.93 0.05 39.12
C PRO A 5 -0.05 -1.21 38.97
N PRO A 6 0.13 -1.99 40.06
CA PRO A 6 0.93 -3.21 40.01
C PRO A 6 0.35 -4.20 38.99
N ASP A 7 1.25 -4.79 38.21
CA ASP A 7 0.92 -5.84 37.22
C ASP A 7 0.10 -6.94 37.93
N PRO A 8 -1.13 -7.26 37.47
CA PRO A 8 -1.93 -8.33 38.05
C PRO A 8 -1.33 -9.73 37.81
N PHE A 9 -0.29 -9.83 36.98
CA PHE A 9 0.45 -11.06 36.72
C PHE A 9 1.88 -10.95 37.26
N ASP A 10 2.39 -12.07 37.77
CA ASP A 10 3.78 -12.23 38.16
C ASP A 10 4.69 -11.88 36.96
N ALA A 11 5.77 -11.11 37.18
CA ALA A 11 6.69 -10.68 36.11
C ALA A 11 7.28 -11.86 35.31
N ALA A 12 7.41 -13.04 35.92
CA ALA A 12 7.82 -14.29 35.27
C ALA A 12 6.70 -14.94 34.44
N GLU A 13 5.44 -14.63 34.70
CA GLU A 13 4.26 -15.08 33.95
C GLU A 13 4.02 -14.18 32.72
N THR A 14 4.12 -12.86 32.89
CA THR A 14 4.12 -11.88 31.78
C THR A 14 5.27 -12.13 30.79
N ALA A 15 6.44 -12.56 31.27
CA ALA A 15 7.58 -12.94 30.45
C ALA A 15 7.42 -14.29 29.69
N ARG A 16 6.49 -15.15 30.11
CA ARG A 16 6.16 -16.40 29.38
C ARG A 16 5.15 -16.13 28.27
N LEU A 17 4.15 -15.29 28.53
CA LEU A 17 3.11 -14.96 27.56
C LEU A 17 3.64 -14.11 26.38
N THR A 18 4.71 -13.34 26.60
CA THR A 18 5.33 -12.49 25.57
C THR A 18 6.41 -13.18 24.72
N ARG A 19 6.81 -14.42 25.06
CA ARG A 19 7.77 -15.18 24.23
C ARG A 19 7.06 -15.93 23.10
N ARG A 20 6.86 -15.25 21.97
CA ARG A 20 6.68 -15.91 20.66
C ARG A 20 7.96 -16.67 20.30
N PRO A 21 7.95 -18.00 20.10
CA PRO A 21 9.12 -18.70 19.63
C PRO A 21 9.32 -18.43 18.13
N TRP A 22 10.32 -17.61 17.82
CA TRP A 22 10.93 -17.52 16.50
C TRP A 22 11.60 -18.86 16.20
N LEU A 23 10.91 -19.74 15.47
CA LEU A 23 11.48 -21.02 15.04
C LEU A 23 12.58 -20.76 14.02
N SER A 24 13.80 -20.85 14.54
CA SER A 24 15.04 -20.84 13.77
C SER A 24 15.06 -22.01 12.79
N ARG A 25 15.29 -21.68 11.51
CA ARG A 25 15.61 -22.64 10.45
C ARG A 25 16.83 -23.46 10.83
N ARG A 26 16.63 -24.72 11.22
CA ARG A 26 17.69 -25.73 11.19
C ARG A 26 17.93 -26.12 9.74
N ARG A 27 19.11 -25.77 9.22
CA ARG A 27 19.67 -26.32 7.98
C ARG A 27 19.95 -27.80 8.21
N VAL A 28 19.28 -28.67 7.46
CA VAL A 28 19.70 -30.06 7.27
C VAL A 28 20.30 -30.12 5.87
N GLN A 29 21.62 -30.29 5.80
CA GLN A 29 22.30 -30.67 4.58
C GLN A 29 22.06 -32.15 4.32
N SER A 30 21.71 -32.52 3.09
CA SER A 30 21.80 -33.90 2.64
C SER A 30 22.42 -33.92 1.25
N VAL A 31 23.63 -34.46 1.22
CA VAL A 31 24.47 -34.75 0.06
C VAL A 31 23.89 -35.98 -0.65
N ALA A 32 23.71 -35.89 -1.98
CA ALA A 32 23.99 -36.93 -2.99
C ALA A 32 22.98 -36.92 -4.16
N VAL A 33 23.25 -36.15 -5.22
CA VAL A 33 22.97 -36.55 -6.63
C VAL A 33 23.99 -35.83 -7.53
N VAL A 34 25.25 -36.27 -7.53
CA VAL A 34 26.38 -35.60 -8.22
C VAL A 34 26.56 -36.02 -9.69
N LEU A 35 25.67 -36.84 -10.28
CA LEU A 35 25.90 -37.32 -11.66
C LEU A 35 24.81 -37.00 -12.69
N LEU A 36 23.76 -36.24 -12.35
CA LEU A 36 22.71 -35.82 -13.30
C LEU A 36 22.68 -34.31 -13.59
N MET A 37 23.45 -33.50 -12.86
CA MET A 37 23.52 -32.05 -13.09
C MET A 37 24.21 -31.59 -14.38
N PRO A 38 25.33 -32.18 -14.86
CA PRO A 38 26.02 -31.59 -16.00
C PRO A 38 25.26 -31.77 -17.31
N THR A 39 24.52 -32.87 -17.48
CA THR A 39 23.73 -33.14 -18.69
C THR A 39 22.44 -32.32 -18.74
N MET A 40 21.77 -32.13 -17.60
CA MET A 40 20.58 -31.27 -17.51
C MET A 40 20.92 -29.79 -17.67
N LEU A 41 22.08 -29.33 -17.16
CA LEU A 41 22.57 -27.96 -17.37
C LEU A 41 22.93 -27.67 -18.83
N ILE A 42 23.52 -28.64 -19.56
CA ILE A 42 23.86 -28.45 -20.98
C ILE A 42 22.59 -28.44 -21.84
N LEU A 43 21.59 -29.28 -21.55
CA LEU A 43 20.30 -29.27 -22.25
C LEU A 43 19.48 -28.01 -21.92
N PHE A 44 19.51 -27.52 -20.68
CA PHE A 44 18.84 -26.27 -20.29
C PHE A 44 19.54 -25.03 -20.88
N ALA A 45 20.87 -25.05 -21.01
CA ALA A 45 21.63 -23.98 -21.68
C ALA A 45 21.32 -23.94 -23.18
N LEU A 46 21.26 -25.09 -23.85
CA LEU A 46 20.95 -25.16 -25.28
C LEU A 46 19.47 -24.85 -25.60
N PHE A 47 18.54 -25.20 -24.70
CA PHE A 47 17.12 -24.83 -24.83
C PHE A 47 16.85 -23.38 -24.44
N GLY A 48 17.56 -22.86 -23.42
CA GLY A 48 17.52 -21.47 -23.00
C GLY A 48 18.01 -20.51 -24.08
N LEU A 49 19.10 -20.84 -24.80
CA LEU A 49 19.57 -19.99 -25.90
C LEU A 49 18.59 -19.91 -27.08
N LYS A 50 17.89 -20.99 -27.43
CA LYS A 50 16.91 -20.98 -28.54
C LYS A 50 15.59 -20.26 -28.21
N VAL A 51 15.21 -20.18 -26.93
CA VAL A 51 14.04 -19.41 -26.49
C VAL A 51 14.39 -17.92 -26.32
N ILE A 52 15.62 -17.61 -25.91
CA ILE A 52 16.10 -16.23 -25.78
C ILE A 52 16.35 -15.58 -27.16
N GLU A 53 16.78 -16.34 -28.17
CA GLU A 53 16.92 -15.82 -29.55
C GLU A 53 15.59 -15.41 -30.21
N ARG A 54 14.43 -15.83 -29.70
CA ARG A 54 13.11 -15.41 -30.23
C ARG A 54 12.46 -14.25 -29.48
N HIS A 55 13.07 -13.74 -28.40
CA HIS A 55 12.58 -12.56 -27.68
C HIS A 55 13.60 -11.41 -27.63
N ALA A 56 14.77 -11.58 -28.23
CA ALA A 56 15.76 -10.51 -28.39
C ALA A 56 15.60 -9.79 -29.74
N ALA A 57 14.49 -9.07 -29.94
CA ALA A 57 14.39 -8.01 -30.95
C ALA A 57 13.16 -7.11 -30.72
N GLU A 58 13.02 -6.56 -29.53
CA GLU A 58 12.42 -5.24 -29.41
C GLU A 58 13.13 -4.53 -28.26
N SER A 59 14.23 -3.86 -28.59
CA SER A 59 14.85 -2.88 -27.73
C SER A 59 13.87 -1.72 -27.55
N ALA A 60 12.88 -1.89 -26.68
CA ALA A 60 12.24 -0.77 -26.03
C ALA A 60 13.31 -0.14 -25.15
N THR A 61 13.79 1.04 -25.56
CA THR A 61 14.42 1.97 -24.62
C THR A 61 13.37 2.24 -23.54
N THR A 62 13.44 1.53 -22.41
CA THR A 62 12.63 1.82 -21.24
C THR A 62 13.15 3.14 -20.67
N LEU A 63 12.65 4.25 -21.19
CA LEU A 63 12.73 5.52 -20.51
C LEU A 63 11.91 5.34 -19.22
N THR A 64 12.57 5.15 -18.08
CA THR A 64 11.90 5.34 -16.79
C THR A 64 11.27 6.72 -16.86
N PRO A 65 9.93 6.85 -16.78
CA PRO A 65 9.29 8.15 -16.89
C PRO A 65 9.90 9.07 -15.84
N THR A 66 10.50 10.16 -16.29
CA THR A 66 11.24 11.10 -15.45
C THR A 66 10.26 12.15 -14.91
N VAL A 67 10.45 12.58 -13.67
CA VAL A 67 9.69 13.72 -13.14
C VAL A 67 10.37 15.00 -13.61
N ALA A 68 9.61 15.93 -14.20
CA ALA A 68 10.15 17.26 -14.49
C ALA A 68 10.20 18.09 -13.20
N GLU A 69 11.39 18.29 -12.63
CA GLU A 69 11.59 19.10 -11.41
C GLU A 69 11.10 20.54 -11.59
N ARG A 70 11.19 21.08 -12.81
CA ARG A 70 10.57 22.37 -13.18
C ARG A 70 9.76 22.24 -14.46
N ALA A 71 8.47 22.53 -14.37
CA ALA A 71 7.56 22.57 -15.51
C ALA A 71 6.36 23.46 -15.19
N ARG A 72 5.76 24.05 -16.24
CA ARG A 72 4.47 24.74 -16.09
C ARG A 72 3.43 23.72 -15.62
N VAL A 73 2.78 24.00 -14.50
CA VAL A 73 1.67 23.20 -14.00
C VAL A 73 0.37 23.67 -14.65
N ASP A 74 -0.33 22.75 -15.30
CA ASP A 74 -1.70 22.92 -15.77
C ASP A 74 -2.65 22.23 -14.79
N LEU A 75 -3.44 23.01 -14.03
CA LEU A 75 -4.37 22.46 -13.03
C LEU A 75 -5.48 21.59 -13.64
N SER A 76 -5.75 21.71 -14.94
CA SER A 76 -6.69 20.82 -15.65
C SER A 76 -6.06 19.47 -16.02
N ARG A 77 -4.73 19.38 -16.00
CA ARG A 77 -3.93 18.19 -16.29
C ARG A 77 -2.82 18.02 -15.25
N PRO A 78 -3.15 17.89 -13.95
CA PRO A 78 -2.19 18.07 -12.87
C PRO A 78 -1.10 16.98 -12.80
N TYR A 79 -1.32 15.85 -13.47
CA TYR A 79 -0.38 14.74 -13.50
C TYR A 79 0.63 14.81 -14.66
N ASP A 80 0.47 15.74 -15.60
CA ASP A 80 1.42 15.92 -16.70
C ASP A 80 2.85 16.10 -16.16
N ASN A 81 3.83 15.55 -16.86
CA ASN A 81 5.25 15.56 -16.47
C ASN A 81 5.55 14.80 -15.15
N THR A 82 4.67 13.87 -14.76
CA THR A 82 4.92 12.84 -13.74
C THR A 82 4.70 11.44 -14.32
N PRO A 83 5.31 10.39 -13.75
CA PRO A 83 4.96 9.01 -14.09
C PRO A 83 3.47 8.69 -13.95
N ALA A 84 2.78 9.34 -13.00
CA ALA A 84 1.36 9.13 -12.75
C ALA A 84 0.44 9.52 -13.91
N ALA A 85 0.91 10.32 -14.88
CA ALA A 85 0.17 10.59 -16.13
C ALA A 85 -0.17 9.31 -16.91
N SER A 86 0.65 8.27 -16.78
CA SER A 86 0.46 6.98 -17.45
C SER A 86 -0.43 6.00 -16.70
N TRP A 87 -0.78 6.30 -15.46
CA TRP A 87 -1.58 5.41 -14.61
C TRP A 87 -3.07 5.55 -14.94
N ALA A 88 -3.82 4.51 -14.58
CA ALA A 88 -5.27 4.49 -14.79
C ALA A 88 -5.98 5.49 -13.86
N GLU A 89 -7.16 5.93 -14.26
CA GLU A 89 -7.97 6.86 -13.48
C GLU A 89 -8.80 6.14 -12.43
N GLY A 90 -8.65 6.55 -11.17
CA GLY A 90 -9.47 6.13 -10.04
C GLY A 90 -9.60 4.62 -9.94
N GLU A 91 -10.84 4.14 -9.88
CA GLU A 91 -11.13 2.72 -9.66
C GLU A 91 -10.70 1.82 -10.82
N ALA A 92 -10.44 2.37 -12.00
CA ALA A 92 -9.93 1.61 -13.15
C ALA A 92 -8.48 1.13 -12.93
N GLY A 93 -7.74 1.76 -12.01
CA GLY A 93 -6.42 1.29 -11.60
C GLY A 93 -6.42 0.21 -10.52
N ILE A 94 -7.58 -0.12 -9.95
CA ILE A 94 -7.74 -1.18 -8.94
C ILE A 94 -8.36 -2.39 -9.64
N VAL A 95 -7.51 -3.18 -10.29
CA VAL A 95 -7.93 -4.33 -11.10
C VAL A 95 -7.67 -5.62 -10.34
N ALA A 96 -8.72 -6.42 -10.15
CA ALA A 96 -8.59 -7.78 -9.65
C ALA A 96 -8.06 -8.69 -10.77
N PRO A 97 -7.05 -9.53 -10.52
CA PRO A 97 -6.59 -10.50 -11.50
C PRO A 97 -7.70 -11.53 -11.80
N PRO A 98 -7.64 -12.23 -12.95
CA PRO A 98 -8.56 -13.32 -13.23
C PRO A 98 -8.58 -14.33 -12.08
N PRO A 99 -9.78 -14.69 -11.57
CA PRO A 99 -9.87 -15.55 -10.40
C PRO A 99 -9.39 -16.97 -10.73
N THR A 100 -8.54 -17.49 -9.86
CA THR A 100 -8.03 -18.87 -9.92
C THR A 100 -8.15 -19.48 -8.54
N GLN A 101 -8.16 -20.82 -8.47
CA GLN A 101 -8.14 -21.53 -7.20
C GLN A 101 -6.82 -21.25 -6.47
N VAL A 102 -6.89 -20.94 -5.18
CA VAL A 102 -5.72 -20.68 -4.33
C VAL A 102 -5.77 -21.61 -3.13
N GLY A 103 -4.90 -22.63 -3.12
CA GLY A 103 -4.91 -23.67 -2.09
C GLY A 103 -6.30 -24.34 -1.98
N PRO A 104 -6.96 -24.34 -0.80
CA PRO A 104 -8.28 -24.93 -0.62
C PRO A 104 -9.42 -24.03 -1.13
N PHE A 105 -9.16 -22.79 -1.52
CA PHE A 105 -10.18 -21.80 -1.87
C PHE A 105 -10.52 -21.85 -3.36
N ALA A 106 -11.77 -22.18 -3.68
CA ALA A 106 -12.27 -22.23 -5.06
C ALA A 106 -12.19 -20.86 -5.75
N ALA A 107 -12.08 -20.87 -7.10
CA ALA A 107 -11.96 -19.65 -7.89
C ALA A 107 -13.07 -18.63 -7.63
N ASP A 108 -14.32 -19.08 -7.46
CA ASP A 108 -15.46 -18.19 -7.18
C ASP A 108 -15.35 -17.50 -5.81
N GLN A 109 -14.84 -18.22 -4.81
CA GLN A 109 -14.57 -17.65 -3.49
C GLN A 109 -13.44 -16.62 -3.56
N VAL A 110 -12.37 -16.93 -4.30
CA VAL A 110 -11.26 -16.01 -4.55
C VAL A 110 -11.75 -14.75 -5.27
N ALA A 111 -12.60 -14.89 -6.29
CA ALA A 111 -13.21 -13.79 -7.02
C ALA A 111 -14.00 -12.86 -6.08
N MET A 112 -14.87 -13.43 -5.25
CA MET A 112 -15.70 -12.68 -4.30
C MET A 112 -14.85 -11.89 -3.30
N VAL A 113 -13.81 -12.51 -2.74
CA VAL A 113 -12.93 -11.84 -1.77
C VAL A 113 -12.11 -10.74 -2.42
N MET A 114 -11.57 -10.97 -3.63
CA MET A 114 -10.83 -9.92 -4.35
C MET A 114 -11.72 -8.72 -4.68
N GLU A 115 -12.99 -8.95 -5.05
CA GLU A 115 -13.93 -7.85 -5.28
C GLU A 115 -14.24 -7.07 -3.98
N ARG A 116 -14.39 -7.76 -2.84
CA ARG A 116 -14.55 -7.10 -1.54
C ARG A 116 -13.34 -6.23 -1.19
N VAL A 117 -12.14 -6.73 -1.42
CA VAL A 117 -10.89 -5.98 -1.22
C VAL A 117 -10.82 -4.77 -2.16
N ARG A 118 -11.18 -4.94 -3.44
CA ARG A 118 -11.29 -3.85 -4.40
C ARG A 118 -12.20 -2.74 -3.89
N GLN A 119 -13.40 -3.08 -3.43
CA GLN A 119 -14.38 -2.11 -2.89
C GLN A 119 -13.87 -1.40 -1.64
N LEU A 120 -13.17 -2.11 -0.74
CA LEU A 120 -12.54 -1.50 0.43
C LEU A 120 -11.49 -0.47 0.03
N ILE A 121 -10.59 -0.79 -0.91
CA ILE A 121 -9.55 0.15 -1.35
C ILE A 121 -10.18 1.39 -1.99
N ILE A 122 -11.22 1.22 -2.81
CA ILE A 122 -11.97 2.33 -3.39
C ILE A 122 -12.55 3.23 -2.29
N ALA A 123 -13.20 2.64 -1.29
CA ALA A 123 -13.75 3.39 -0.16
C ALA A 123 -12.66 4.13 0.63
N ALA A 124 -11.54 3.46 0.93
CA ALA A 124 -10.50 3.98 1.81
C ALA A 124 -9.61 5.04 1.13
N ARG A 125 -9.44 4.97 -0.19
CA ARG A 125 -8.44 5.76 -0.92
C ARG A 125 -9.03 6.68 -2.00
N LEU A 126 -10.24 6.42 -2.50
CA LEU A 126 -10.79 7.18 -3.64
C LEU A 126 -12.11 7.89 -3.31
N ASN A 127 -12.84 7.43 -2.30
CA ASN A 127 -14.11 8.05 -1.93
C ASN A 127 -13.90 9.47 -1.37
N ARG A 128 -14.28 10.49 -2.15
CA ARG A 128 -14.06 11.89 -1.77
C ARG A 128 -14.71 12.30 -0.45
N HIS A 129 -15.83 11.69 -0.07
CA HIS A 129 -16.45 11.91 1.24
C HIS A 129 -15.53 11.41 2.36
N VAL A 130 -15.03 10.18 2.26
CA VAL A 130 -14.08 9.60 3.23
C VAL A 130 -12.82 10.45 3.33
N LEU A 131 -12.23 10.79 2.19
CA LEU A 131 -10.97 11.55 2.11
C LEU A 131 -11.08 12.94 2.75
N ALA A 132 -12.18 13.65 2.51
CA ALA A 132 -12.35 15.04 2.92
C ALA A 132 -12.96 15.20 4.33
N THR A 133 -13.91 14.33 4.70
CA THR A 133 -14.63 14.42 5.98
C THR A 133 -14.03 13.55 7.08
N HIS A 134 -13.17 12.60 6.69
CA HIS A 134 -12.57 11.58 7.56
C HIS A 134 -13.58 10.59 8.15
N ASP A 135 -14.82 10.59 7.64
CA ASP A 135 -15.83 9.58 7.96
C ASP A 135 -15.44 8.23 7.33
N ALA A 136 -15.01 7.29 8.17
CA ALA A 136 -14.54 5.98 7.74
C ALA A 136 -15.65 4.94 7.60
N GLU A 137 -16.92 5.26 7.88
CA GLU A 137 -18.01 4.28 7.82
C GLU A 137 -18.11 3.53 6.48
N PRO A 138 -17.92 4.17 5.30
CA PRO A 138 -17.88 3.44 4.03
C PRO A 138 -16.78 2.38 3.95
N VAL A 139 -15.67 2.56 4.66
CA VAL A 139 -14.57 1.59 4.77
C VAL A 139 -14.95 0.47 5.73
N LEU A 140 -15.45 0.83 6.92
CA LEU A 140 -15.84 -0.11 7.96
C LEU A 140 -16.95 -1.06 7.49
N ALA A 141 -17.87 -0.58 6.64
CA ALA A 141 -18.92 -1.38 6.05
C ALA A 141 -18.43 -2.54 5.15
N GLN A 142 -17.14 -2.54 4.76
CA GLN A 142 -16.54 -3.63 4.00
C GLN A 142 -15.94 -4.72 4.90
N LEU A 143 -15.76 -4.46 6.19
CA LEU A 143 -15.15 -5.39 7.14
C LEU A 143 -16.20 -6.36 7.74
N SER A 144 -15.73 -7.40 8.44
CA SER A 144 -16.60 -8.15 9.35
C SER A 144 -17.18 -7.22 10.42
N THR A 145 -18.28 -7.61 11.06
CA THR A 145 -18.91 -6.75 12.08
C THR A 145 -17.96 -6.51 13.25
N VAL A 146 -17.32 -7.58 13.74
CA VAL A 146 -16.33 -7.49 14.83
C VAL A 146 -15.15 -6.61 14.43
N ALA A 147 -14.57 -6.81 13.24
CA ALA A 147 -13.47 -5.97 12.77
C ALA A 147 -13.87 -4.50 12.65
N ALA A 148 -15.07 -4.22 12.10
CA ALA A 148 -15.57 -2.86 11.98
C ALA A 148 -15.72 -2.18 13.35
N GLU A 149 -16.21 -2.88 14.37
CA GLU A 149 -16.34 -2.37 15.73
C GLU A 149 -14.97 -2.12 16.39
N ASP A 150 -14.03 -3.04 16.24
CA ASP A 150 -12.65 -2.91 16.75
C ASP A 150 -11.92 -1.70 16.15
N VAL A 151 -12.07 -1.49 14.84
CA VAL A 151 -11.49 -0.32 14.16
C VAL A 151 -12.22 0.95 14.56
N ARG A 152 -13.57 0.94 14.61
CA ARG A 152 -14.38 2.09 15.03
C ARG A 152 -14.00 2.59 16.41
N ALA A 153 -13.72 1.68 17.34
CA ALA A 153 -13.27 2.04 18.69
C ALA A 153 -11.94 2.82 18.70
N GLN A 154 -11.13 2.72 17.65
CA GLN A 154 -9.85 3.44 17.52
C GLN A 154 -9.99 4.80 16.83
N LEU A 155 -11.07 5.05 16.08
CA LEU A 155 -11.29 6.29 15.31
C LEU A 155 -11.73 7.48 16.17
N ARG A 156 -11.15 7.64 17.36
CA ARG A 156 -11.42 8.77 18.25
C ARG A 156 -10.65 10.02 17.78
N PRO A 157 -11.21 11.23 17.93
CA PRO A 157 -10.49 12.46 17.62
C PRO A 157 -9.14 12.53 18.35
N GLY A 158 -8.08 12.88 17.63
CA GLY A 158 -6.72 12.91 18.15
C GLY A 158 -5.93 11.60 18.03
N ASN A 159 -6.54 10.53 17.49
CA ASN A 159 -5.90 9.23 17.25
C ASN A 159 -5.64 8.98 15.74
N GLU A 160 -5.58 10.04 14.93
CA GLU A 160 -5.44 9.95 13.48
C GLU A 160 -4.06 9.41 13.08
N ALA A 161 -3.02 9.70 13.86
CA ALA A 161 -1.66 9.21 13.65
C ALA A 161 -1.57 7.68 13.80
N GLU A 162 -2.42 7.07 14.63
CA GLU A 162 -2.47 5.63 14.89
C GLU A 162 -3.43 4.91 13.94
N THR A 163 -4.34 5.65 13.30
CA THR A 163 -5.40 5.13 12.41
C THR A 163 -5.27 5.61 10.96
N TRP A 164 -4.09 6.11 10.59
CA TRP A 164 -3.73 6.52 9.24
C TRP A 164 -4.00 5.42 8.20
N TRP A 165 -3.82 4.16 8.60
CA TRP A 165 -4.01 3.00 7.74
C TRP A 165 -5.45 2.72 7.33
N VAL A 166 -6.46 3.20 8.08
CA VAL A 166 -7.87 2.91 7.82
C VAL A 166 -8.34 3.56 6.51
N SER A 167 -7.99 4.82 6.33
CA SER A 167 -8.38 5.64 5.17
C SER A 167 -7.39 6.76 4.99
N ALA A 168 -7.15 7.17 3.74
CA ALA A 168 -6.40 8.38 3.47
C ALA A 168 -7.21 9.59 3.96
N LYS A 169 -6.55 10.56 4.60
CA LYS A 169 -7.20 11.72 5.21
C LYS A 169 -6.57 12.99 4.69
N ILE A 170 -7.31 13.79 3.94
CA ILE A 170 -6.81 15.09 3.47
C ILE A 170 -6.79 16.06 4.65
N ALA A 171 -5.66 16.71 4.92
CA ALA A 171 -5.55 17.65 6.03
C ALA A 171 -6.58 18.79 5.90
N ARG A 172 -7.13 19.25 7.03
CA ARG A 172 -8.08 20.38 7.04
C ARG A 172 -7.41 21.63 6.48
N GLY A 173 -8.16 22.38 5.67
CA GLY A 173 -7.64 23.57 4.97
C GLY A 173 -7.02 23.27 3.60
N PHE A 174 -6.91 21.99 3.22
CA PHE A 174 -6.47 21.55 1.92
C PHE A 174 -7.61 20.88 1.16
N THR A 175 -7.61 21.04 -0.15
CA THR A 175 -8.60 20.44 -1.05
C THR A 175 -7.91 19.80 -2.23
N LEU A 176 -8.48 18.71 -2.72
CA LEU A 176 -8.05 18.10 -3.98
C LEU A 176 -8.66 18.86 -5.16
N LEU A 177 -7.92 18.96 -6.26
CA LEU A 177 -8.46 19.38 -7.54
C LEU A 177 -9.61 18.46 -7.98
N PRO A 178 -10.53 18.94 -8.84
CA PRO A 178 -11.62 18.13 -9.39
C PRO A 178 -11.15 17.08 -10.42
N SER A 179 -9.85 16.78 -10.50
CA SER A 179 -9.28 15.69 -11.29
C SER A 179 -9.41 14.36 -10.58
N THR A 180 -9.68 13.28 -11.31
CA THR A 180 -9.69 11.91 -10.77
C THR A 180 -8.26 11.51 -10.34
N PRO A 181 -8.08 10.94 -9.12
CA PRO A 181 -6.80 10.36 -8.71
C PRO A 181 -6.25 9.36 -9.73
N ARG A 182 -4.93 9.27 -9.85
CA ARG A 182 -4.25 8.29 -10.71
C ARG A 182 -3.82 7.09 -9.89
N VAL A 183 -4.09 5.88 -10.34
CA VAL A 183 -3.88 4.66 -9.57
C VAL A 183 -3.13 3.61 -10.39
N THR A 184 -2.13 2.98 -9.77
CA THR A 184 -1.47 1.79 -10.29
C THR A 184 -1.20 0.84 -9.13
N GLY A 185 -1.13 -0.46 -9.42
CA GLY A 185 -0.79 -1.44 -8.39
C GLY A 185 -1.28 -2.84 -8.71
N THR A 186 -1.24 -3.68 -7.69
CA THR A 186 -1.55 -5.10 -7.79
C THR A 186 -2.31 -5.59 -6.57
N MET A 187 -3.14 -6.61 -6.78
CA MET A 187 -3.68 -7.44 -5.71
C MET A 187 -3.45 -8.91 -6.05
N THR A 188 -3.02 -9.71 -5.09
CA THR A 188 -2.65 -11.11 -5.27
C THR A 188 -3.28 -11.96 -4.17
N PRO A 189 -4.16 -12.92 -4.50
CA PRO A 189 -4.70 -13.85 -3.53
C PRO A 189 -3.65 -14.93 -3.18
N ILE A 190 -3.49 -15.20 -1.90
CA ILE A 190 -2.57 -16.20 -1.34
C ILE A 190 -3.26 -16.95 -0.18
N VAL A 191 -2.70 -18.10 0.21
CA VAL A 191 -3.02 -18.70 1.50
C VAL A 191 -2.13 -18.05 2.55
N GLY A 192 -2.74 -17.35 3.52
CA GLY A 192 -2.05 -16.70 4.62
C GLY A 192 -1.39 -17.70 5.58
N ALA A 193 -0.55 -17.20 6.48
CA ALA A 193 0.18 -18.05 7.43
C ALA A 193 -0.72 -18.85 8.37
N GLY A 194 -1.94 -18.37 8.64
CA GLY A 194 -2.95 -19.07 9.45
C GLY A 194 -3.89 -19.96 8.63
N GLY A 195 -3.67 -20.10 7.32
CA GLY A 195 -4.51 -20.91 6.43
C GLY A 195 -5.72 -20.19 5.84
N GLN A 196 -5.99 -18.94 6.24
CA GLN A 196 -7.02 -18.08 5.67
C GLN A 196 -6.71 -17.65 4.24
N LEU A 197 -7.75 -17.25 3.49
CA LEU A 197 -7.57 -16.59 2.20
C LEU A 197 -7.14 -15.15 2.48
N THR A 198 -5.94 -14.78 2.03
CA THR A 198 -5.39 -13.44 2.18
C THR A 198 -5.21 -12.81 0.81
N VAL A 199 -5.59 -11.54 0.66
CA VAL A 199 -5.29 -10.76 -0.53
C VAL A 199 -4.22 -9.74 -0.18
N ARG A 200 -3.02 -9.96 -0.70
CA ARG A 200 -1.92 -9.00 -0.59
C ARG A 200 -2.07 -7.93 -1.65
N THR A 201 -1.94 -6.68 -1.27
CA THR A 201 -2.07 -5.54 -2.17
C THR A 201 -0.84 -4.66 -2.11
N ASN A 202 -0.51 -4.02 -3.23
CA ASN A 202 0.51 -2.98 -3.35
C ASN A 202 0.00 -1.94 -4.35
N TYR A 203 -0.47 -0.80 -3.86
CA TYR A 203 -1.05 0.27 -4.68
C TYR A 203 -0.38 1.60 -4.42
N LEU A 204 -0.22 2.39 -5.50
CA LEU A 204 0.10 3.81 -5.45
C LEU A 204 -1.09 4.61 -5.95
N VAL A 205 -1.41 5.67 -5.22
CA VAL A 205 -2.45 6.63 -5.58
C VAL A 205 -1.83 8.01 -5.63
N ALA A 206 -1.92 8.69 -6.78
CA ALA A 206 -1.50 10.07 -6.91
C ALA A 206 -2.72 11.00 -6.79
N TYR A 207 -2.69 11.87 -5.78
CA TYR A 207 -3.68 12.91 -5.54
C TYR A 207 -3.13 14.26 -5.99
N ALA A 208 -3.94 15.04 -6.70
CA ALA A 208 -3.58 16.41 -7.06
C ALA A 208 -4.32 17.39 -6.15
N PHE A 209 -3.57 18.21 -5.42
CA PHE A 209 -4.07 19.24 -4.52
C PHE A 209 -4.27 20.57 -5.23
N ASP A 210 -5.25 21.34 -4.76
CA ASP A 210 -5.41 22.73 -5.18
C ASP A 210 -4.37 23.62 -4.48
N HIS A 211 -3.99 24.74 -5.10
CA HIS A 211 -3.02 25.68 -4.56
C HIS A 211 -3.60 27.10 -4.56
N PRO A 212 -3.56 27.84 -3.42
CA PRO A 212 -4.16 29.18 -3.34
C PRO A 212 -3.47 30.21 -4.24
N GLU A 213 -2.19 29.98 -4.57
CA GLU A 213 -1.39 30.82 -5.46
C GLU A 213 -0.82 30.01 -6.63
N PRO A 214 -1.62 29.61 -7.64
CA PRO A 214 -1.14 28.72 -8.72
C PRO A 214 0.06 29.27 -9.51
N ALA A 215 0.25 30.58 -9.50
CA ALA A 215 1.40 31.24 -10.13
C ALA A 215 2.74 30.97 -9.42
N ALA A 216 2.71 30.49 -8.16
CA ALA A 216 3.90 30.14 -7.39
C ALA A 216 4.41 28.71 -7.69
N LEU A 217 3.63 27.91 -8.41
CA LEU A 217 3.99 26.53 -8.74
C LEU A 217 5.20 26.49 -9.67
N THR A 218 6.17 25.67 -9.31
CA THR A 218 7.43 25.48 -10.04
C THR A 218 7.49 24.13 -10.75
N GLY A 219 6.75 23.14 -10.27
CA GLY A 219 6.66 21.81 -10.88
C GLY A 219 5.43 21.01 -10.41
N PRO A 220 5.13 19.88 -11.06
CA PRO A 220 3.94 19.09 -10.75
C PRO A 220 3.95 18.49 -9.34
N LEU A 221 5.14 18.20 -8.79
CA LEU A 221 5.28 17.67 -7.43
C LEU A 221 4.92 18.67 -6.32
N ASP A 222 4.79 19.96 -6.64
CA ASP A 222 4.25 20.93 -5.68
C ASP A 222 2.82 20.53 -5.28
N ILE A 223 2.00 20.04 -6.23
CA ILE A 223 0.60 19.70 -5.98
C ILE A 223 0.28 18.21 -6.04
N VAL A 224 1.16 17.37 -6.59
CA VAL A 224 0.94 15.93 -6.70
C VAL A 224 1.57 15.20 -5.52
N VAL A 225 0.72 14.59 -4.68
CA VAL A 225 1.12 13.68 -3.61
C VAL A 225 0.89 12.24 -4.08
N VAL A 226 1.90 11.39 -3.96
CA VAL A 226 1.83 9.95 -4.19
C VAL A 226 1.77 9.24 -2.85
N ASP A 227 0.75 8.41 -2.67
CA ASP A 227 0.45 7.67 -1.46
C ASP A 227 0.48 6.17 -1.75
N ARG A 228 1.39 5.44 -1.10
CA ARG A 228 1.64 4.01 -1.33
C ARG A 228 1.15 3.18 -0.16
N TRP A 229 0.53 2.05 -0.49
CA TRP A 229 -0.05 1.10 0.46
C TRP A 229 0.32 -0.33 0.09
N GLU A 230 0.95 -1.03 1.02
CA GLU A 230 1.07 -2.48 1.03
C GLU A 230 0.23 -3.03 2.17
N ILE A 231 -0.89 -3.68 1.85
CA ILE A 231 -1.85 -4.17 2.84
C ILE A 231 -2.24 -5.61 2.53
N ASP A 232 -2.18 -6.46 3.55
CA ASP A 232 -2.78 -7.79 3.56
C ASP A 232 -4.20 -7.70 4.13
N TYR A 233 -5.18 -8.15 3.35
CA TYR A 233 -6.58 -8.29 3.79
C TYR A 233 -6.91 -9.77 3.95
N GLU A 234 -7.50 -10.14 5.09
CA GLU A 234 -7.77 -11.52 5.43
C GLU A 234 -9.26 -11.81 5.43
N TRP A 235 -9.65 -12.94 4.84
CA TRP A 235 -11.03 -13.40 4.80
C TRP A 235 -11.24 -14.60 5.71
N PHE A 236 -12.11 -14.44 6.71
CA PHE A 236 -12.51 -15.47 7.65
C PHE A 236 -13.91 -15.99 7.32
N ALA A 237 -14.01 -17.29 7.06
CA ALA A 237 -15.26 -17.99 6.79
C ALA A 237 -15.22 -19.40 7.41
N ASP A 238 -14.87 -19.47 8.68
CA ASP A 238 -14.85 -20.71 9.45
C ASP A 238 -16.16 -20.83 10.26
N PRO A 239 -16.98 -21.88 10.02
CA PRO A 239 -18.25 -22.08 10.69
C PRO A 239 -18.12 -22.35 12.20
N ALA A 240 -16.90 -22.57 12.71
CA ALA A 240 -16.65 -22.64 14.16
C ALA A 240 -16.83 -21.29 14.86
N TYR A 241 -16.77 -20.17 14.14
CA TYR A 241 -17.00 -18.82 14.68
C TYR A 241 -18.41 -18.32 14.36
N ASP A 242 -18.88 -17.39 15.18
CA ASP A 242 -20.16 -16.72 14.97
C ASP A 242 -20.19 -15.88 13.68
N ALA A 243 -21.39 -15.56 13.20
CA ALA A 243 -21.56 -14.85 11.94
C ALA A 243 -20.97 -13.43 11.93
N GLN A 244 -20.85 -12.76 13.09
CA GLN A 244 -20.30 -11.40 13.18
C GLN A 244 -18.77 -11.39 13.04
N SER A 245 -18.12 -12.50 13.41
CA SER A 245 -16.69 -12.75 13.27
C SER A 245 -16.28 -13.20 11.85
N GLN A 246 -17.25 -13.50 10.98
CA GLN A 246 -16.96 -13.88 9.58
C GLN A 246 -16.90 -12.64 8.68
N GLY A 247 -15.98 -12.65 7.71
CA GLY A 247 -15.78 -11.58 6.75
C GLY A 247 -14.34 -11.10 6.66
N MET A 248 -14.18 -9.83 6.28
CA MET A 248 -12.87 -9.25 5.95
C MET A 248 -12.24 -8.53 7.16
N TYR A 249 -10.94 -8.71 7.32
CA TYR A 249 -10.09 -8.06 8.31
C TYR A 249 -8.92 -7.37 7.61
N ILE A 250 -8.45 -6.27 8.19
CA ILE A 250 -7.20 -5.61 7.79
C ILE A 250 -6.09 -6.20 8.66
N ALA A 251 -5.05 -6.75 8.04
CA ALA A 251 -3.95 -7.41 8.72
C ALA A 251 -2.65 -6.59 8.66
N GLU A 252 -1.62 -7.08 7.98
CA GLU A 252 -0.35 -6.36 7.87
C GLU A 252 -0.53 -5.10 7.02
N VAL A 253 -0.06 -3.96 7.52
CA VAL A 253 -0.11 -2.68 6.82
C VAL A 253 1.27 -2.04 6.79
N ARG A 254 1.65 -1.56 5.61
CA ARG A 254 2.79 -0.68 5.38
C ARG A 254 2.36 0.40 4.41
N GLY A 255 2.94 1.58 4.52
CA GLY A 255 2.61 2.67 3.63
C GLY A 255 3.53 3.85 3.82
N SER A 256 3.50 4.73 2.84
CA SER A 256 4.34 5.92 2.78
C SER A 256 3.72 6.89 1.78
N ALA A 257 3.82 8.19 2.06
CA ALA A 257 3.40 9.23 1.13
C ALA A 257 4.57 10.18 0.82
N PHE A 258 4.59 10.70 -0.41
CA PHE A 258 5.60 11.64 -0.90
C PHE A 258 5.12 12.40 -2.14
N PRO A 259 5.56 13.65 -2.38
CA PRO A 259 6.09 14.57 -1.38
C PRO A 259 4.94 15.03 -0.47
N VAL A 260 5.18 15.21 0.83
CA VAL A 260 4.12 15.56 1.79
C VAL A 260 4.62 16.53 2.86
N ASN A 261 3.68 17.26 3.47
CA ASN A 261 3.95 17.98 4.71
C ASN A 261 4.24 17.01 5.84
N CYS A 262 5.46 17.06 6.38
CA CYS A 262 5.93 16.10 7.38
C CYS A 262 5.17 16.19 8.70
N ALA A 263 4.97 17.41 9.19
CA ALA A 263 4.28 17.63 10.47
C ALA A 263 2.80 17.21 10.44
N LEU A 264 2.18 17.19 9.26
CA LEU A 264 0.81 16.70 9.05
C LEU A 264 0.79 15.19 8.75
N SER A 265 1.77 14.69 8.00
CA SER A 265 1.95 13.26 7.75
C SER A 265 2.18 12.48 9.05
N ASP A 266 2.99 13.01 9.97
CA ASP A 266 3.21 12.45 11.32
C ASP A 266 1.92 12.38 12.15
N LYS A 267 0.90 13.15 11.79
CA LYS A 267 -0.43 13.16 12.41
C LYS A 267 -1.45 12.32 11.65
N GLY A 268 -1.03 11.58 10.62
CA GLY A 268 -1.89 10.72 9.81
C GLY A 268 -2.69 11.46 8.72
N PHE A 269 -2.26 12.66 8.31
CA PHE A 269 -2.92 13.43 7.25
C PHE A 269 -2.04 13.61 6.02
N LEU A 270 -2.66 13.58 4.84
CA LEU A 270 -2.05 13.96 3.57
C LEU A 270 -2.21 15.46 3.35
N ALA A 271 -1.09 16.11 3.11
CA ALA A 271 -1.01 17.49 2.64
C ALA A 271 0.23 17.65 1.75
N PRO A 272 0.19 18.53 0.75
CA PRO A 272 1.29 18.75 -0.18
C PRO A 272 2.47 19.45 0.50
N ASP A 273 3.67 19.20 -0.03
CA ASP A 273 4.94 19.67 0.54
C ASP A 273 5.08 21.20 0.59
N TYR A 274 4.45 21.96 -0.33
CA TYR A 274 4.47 23.44 -0.29
C TYR A 274 3.95 24.03 1.02
N SER A 275 3.20 23.25 1.79
CA SER A 275 2.67 23.68 3.08
C SER A 275 3.64 23.48 4.25
N ASN A 276 4.80 22.88 4.03
CA ASN A 276 5.87 22.86 5.02
C ASN A 276 6.36 24.28 5.30
N PRO A 277 6.79 24.59 6.54
CA PRO A 277 7.48 25.85 6.80
C PRO A 277 8.73 25.94 5.92
N PRO A 278 9.10 27.14 5.43
CA PRO A 278 10.26 27.31 4.56
C PRO A 278 11.51 26.71 5.19
N ILE A 279 12.08 25.69 4.54
CA ILE A 279 13.28 25.01 5.04
C ILE A 279 14.48 25.89 4.67
N THR A 280 15.23 26.39 5.65
CA THR A 280 16.42 27.25 5.42
C THR A 280 17.66 26.49 4.96
N THR A 281 17.59 25.16 4.86
CA THR A 281 18.71 24.29 4.46
C THR A 281 18.27 23.42 3.29
N GLY A 282 18.97 23.57 2.15
CA GLY A 282 18.78 22.76 0.96
C GLY A 282 19.09 21.29 1.22
N GLY A 283 18.08 20.55 1.66
CA GLY A 283 18.09 19.09 1.69
C GLY A 283 18.04 18.57 0.26
N GLN A 284 18.91 17.62 -0.06
CA GLN A 284 18.92 16.99 -1.37
C GLN A 284 17.57 16.30 -1.62
N SER A 285 16.86 16.72 -2.67
CA SER A 285 15.72 15.97 -3.18
C SER A 285 16.21 14.57 -3.51
N GLN A 286 15.72 13.55 -2.78
CA GLN A 286 15.86 12.18 -3.26
C GLN A 286 15.24 12.12 -4.67
N ALA A 287 15.83 11.33 -5.58
CA ALA A 287 15.33 11.21 -6.95
C ALA A 287 13.84 10.85 -6.92
N SER A 288 13.01 11.82 -7.26
CA SER A 288 11.58 11.80 -6.97
C SER A 288 10.84 10.68 -7.71
N GLU A 289 11.44 10.14 -8.77
CA GLU A 289 10.96 9.02 -9.56
C GLU A 289 10.78 7.74 -8.75
N LYS A 290 11.62 7.50 -7.73
CA LYS A 290 11.58 6.27 -6.94
C LYS A 290 10.27 6.11 -6.16
N TYR A 291 9.61 7.23 -5.85
CA TYR A 291 8.32 7.23 -5.13
C TYR A 291 7.16 6.85 -6.04
N PHE A 292 7.37 6.82 -7.36
CA PHE A 292 6.41 6.34 -8.36
C PHE A 292 6.64 4.88 -8.75
N ASP A 293 7.67 4.20 -8.21
CA ASP A 293 7.96 2.79 -8.49
C ASP A 293 7.33 1.86 -7.44
N PRO A 294 6.33 1.03 -7.79
CA PRO A 294 5.75 0.05 -6.89
C PRO A 294 6.73 -1.04 -6.44
N ASN A 295 7.85 -1.22 -7.13
CA ASN A 295 8.85 -2.25 -6.80
C ASN A 295 9.99 -1.71 -5.94
N ALA A 296 10.10 -0.39 -5.77
CA ALA A 296 11.03 0.19 -4.81
C ALA A 296 10.67 -0.32 -3.40
N PRO A 297 11.62 -0.53 -2.49
CA PRO A 297 11.29 -0.82 -1.10
C PRO A 297 10.44 0.31 -0.52
N ILE A 298 9.39 -0.02 0.25
CA ILE A 298 8.74 0.99 1.09
C ILE A 298 9.81 1.53 2.04
N VAL A 299 10.05 2.83 1.96
CA VAL A 299 11.01 3.50 2.84
C VAL A 299 10.38 3.48 4.24
N THR A 300 11.00 2.73 5.16
CA THR A 300 10.55 2.64 6.57
C THR A 300 11.07 3.79 7.42
N GLU A 301 12.08 4.49 6.94
CA GLU A 301 12.45 5.81 7.44
C GLU A 301 11.49 6.81 6.79
N SER A 302 10.88 7.67 7.60
CA SER A 302 10.06 8.75 7.07
C SER A 302 10.89 9.50 6.02
N GLY A 303 10.29 9.79 4.86
CA GLY A 303 10.88 10.71 3.87
C GLY A 303 10.95 12.16 4.38
N CYS A 304 10.49 12.33 5.62
CA CYS A 304 10.77 13.36 6.59
C CYS A 304 11.96 12.90 7.48
#